data_AF-F3GJD3-F1
#
_entry.id   AF-F3GJD3-F1
#
_cell.length_a   1.000
_cell.length_b   1.000
_cell.length_c   1.000
_cell.angle_alpha   90.00
_cell.angle_beta   90.00
_cell.angle_gamma   90.00
#
_symmetry.space_group_name_H-M   'P 1'
#
loop_
_entity.id
_entity.type
_entity.pdbx_description
1 polymer ?
#
loop_
_entity_poly.entity_id
_entity_poly.type
_entity_poly.pdbx_seq_one_letter_code
_entity_poly.pdbx_strand_id
1 'polypeptide(L)'
;NSSLSGATTVQAGRLAVNGNLGNSIVSVQQGATLGGNGTVGGINVAQGGVVAPGNSVGQLNVNGDVNLAQGSVYQVESDARGKADRIVASGRATINNSTLSLVEGGNWLAASRYSILSAAGGVSGAFAAVQTNFAFLTPTLNYTATDVGLTLDRNAQTFASLATTRNAKAVAQGLDSAGAGNALWRQVVQDDASTAQATFSALSNELHASTQSALIEDSRLVRNAMNARMQQAQSAQAFGSTTQTLAGDASRGVVWTQAIGATGKTDSSRDASGLET
;
A
#
# COMPACT_ATOMS: atom_id res chain seq x y z
N ASN A 1 -22.10 29.82 7.39
CA ASN A 1 -23.16 29.45 8.35
C ASN A 1 -24.43 29.25 7.54
N SER A 2 -24.92 28.03 7.37
CA SER A 2 -26.20 27.81 6.66
C SER A 2 -27.34 27.83 7.67
N SER A 3 -28.38 28.61 7.38
CA SER A 3 -29.64 28.64 8.15
C SER A 3 -30.60 27.52 7.75
N LEU A 4 -30.13 26.51 7.01
CA LEU A 4 -30.96 25.40 6.55
C LEU A 4 -31.43 24.61 7.77
N SER A 5 -32.75 24.62 7.98
CA SER A 5 -33.47 23.84 8.96
C SER A 5 -34.43 22.89 8.26
N GLY A 6 -34.71 21.73 8.86
CA GLY A 6 -35.50 20.67 8.25
C GLY A 6 -34.63 19.56 7.66
N ALA A 7 -35.24 18.46 7.21
CA ALA A 7 -34.50 17.28 6.76
C ALA A 7 -33.83 17.50 5.40
N THR A 8 -32.57 17.08 5.26
CA THR A 8 -31.87 16.97 3.98
C THR A 8 -31.86 15.52 3.54
N THR A 9 -32.44 15.22 2.38
CA THR A 9 -32.45 13.85 1.83
C THR A 9 -31.44 13.74 0.69
N VAL A 10 -30.47 12.85 0.82
CA VAL A 10 -29.54 12.47 -0.25
C VAL A 10 -30.13 11.26 -0.97
N GLN A 11 -30.74 11.49 -2.12
CA GLN A 11 -31.42 10.44 -2.89
C GLN A 11 -30.45 9.60 -3.74
N ALA A 12 -29.37 10.22 -4.23
CA ALA A 12 -28.33 9.59 -5.02
C ALA A 12 -27.04 10.41 -4.97
N GLY A 13 -25.94 9.82 -5.44
CA GLY A 13 -24.65 10.50 -5.53
C GLY A 13 -24.04 10.77 -4.15
N ARG A 14 -23.13 11.75 -4.07
CA ARG A 14 -22.43 12.12 -2.83
C ARG A 14 -22.79 13.54 -2.39
N LEU A 15 -23.26 13.68 -1.15
CA LEU A 15 -23.30 14.95 -0.45
C LEU A 15 -22.07 15.06 0.46
N ALA A 16 -21.15 15.96 0.13
CA ALA A 16 -20.01 16.30 0.99
C ALA A 16 -20.33 17.56 1.81
N VAL A 17 -20.53 17.40 3.11
CA VAL A 17 -20.77 18.51 4.04
C VAL A 17 -19.44 18.97 4.60
N ASN A 18 -18.88 20.05 4.05
CA ASN A 18 -17.64 20.67 4.53
C ASN A 18 -17.90 21.96 5.33
N GLY A 19 -19.17 22.37 5.44
CA GLY A 19 -19.63 23.54 6.19
C GLY A 19 -20.51 23.13 7.38
N ASN A 20 -21.58 23.88 7.60
CA ASN A 20 -22.49 23.67 8.72
C ASN A 20 -23.92 23.40 8.22
N LEU A 21 -24.39 22.18 8.42
CA LEU A 21 -25.79 21.74 8.35
C LEU A 21 -26.28 21.25 9.73
N GLY A 22 -25.71 21.79 10.82
CA GLY A 22 -25.94 21.37 12.20
C GLY A 22 -27.39 21.43 12.69
N ASN A 23 -28.29 22.08 11.95
CA ASN A 23 -29.72 22.15 12.24
C ASN A 23 -30.57 21.27 11.30
N SER A 24 -29.93 20.44 10.46
CA SER A 24 -30.56 19.57 9.47
C SER A 24 -30.16 18.12 9.69
N ILE A 25 -31.16 17.25 9.84
CA ILE A 25 -30.95 15.80 9.85
C ILE A 25 -30.75 15.35 8.41
N VAL A 26 -29.67 14.63 8.14
CA VAL A 26 -29.35 14.10 6.82
C VAL A 26 -29.81 12.65 6.70
N SER A 27 -30.75 12.39 5.79
CA SER A 27 -31.22 11.05 5.43
C SER A 27 -30.54 10.59 4.15
N VAL A 28 -29.77 9.50 4.23
CA VAL A 28 -29.01 8.94 3.11
C VAL A 28 -29.74 7.71 2.57
N GLN A 29 -30.18 7.78 1.31
CA GLN A 29 -30.92 6.71 0.65
C GLN A 29 -29.98 5.68 0.00
N GLN A 30 -30.56 4.61 -0.53
CA GLN A 30 -29.82 3.58 -1.26
C GLN A 30 -29.01 4.19 -2.42
N GLY A 31 -27.74 3.81 -2.54
CA GLY A 31 -26.84 4.31 -3.59
C GLY A 31 -26.38 5.75 -3.39
N ALA A 32 -26.77 6.39 -2.29
CA ALA A 32 -26.29 7.71 -1.90
C ALA A 32 -25.18 7.62 -0.85
N THR A 33 -24.36 8.65 -0.80
CA THR A 33 -23.25 8.78 0.16
C THR A 33 -23.31 10.13 0.87
N LEU A 34 -23.21 10.13 2.19
CA LEU A 34 -22.87 11.32 2.98
C LEU A 34 -21.38 11.30 3.31
N GLY A 35 -20.69 12.42 3.15
CA GLY A 35 -19.34 12.60 3.64
C GLY A 35 -19.00 14.05 3.96
N GLY A 36 -17.71 14.37 3.96
CA GLY A 36 -17.19 15.69 4.32
C GLY A 36 -16.78 15.81 5.79
N ASN A 37 -16.18 16.93 6.15
CA ASN A 37 -15.56 17.19 7.46
C ASN A 37 -16.29 18.27 8.30
N GLY A 38 -17.54 18.57 7.94
CA GLY A 38 -18.35 19.63 8.52
C GLY A 38 -19.19 19.17 9.71
N THR A 39 -20.35 19.81 9.88
CA THR A 39 -21.34 19.49 10.92
C THR A 39 -22.70 19.24 10.31
N VAL A 40 -23.43 18.23 10.78
CA VAL A 40 -24.84 17.94 10.45
C VAL A 40 -25.68 17.85 11.73
N GLY A 41 -26.99 18.02 11.66
CA GLY A 41 -27.89 17.96 12.82
C GLY A 41 -28.27 16.55 13.25
N GLY A 42 -28.07 15.56 12.37
CA GLY A 42 -28.32 14.15 12.62
C GLY A 42 -28.01 13.35 11.38
N ILE A 43 -27.85 12.04 11.52
CA ILE A 43 -27.59 11.13 10.39
C ILE A 43 -28.57 9.97 10.46
N ASN A 44 -29.27 9.70 9.35
CA ASN A 44 -30.04 8.48 9.14
C ASN A 44 -29.56 7.82 7.85
N VAL A 45 -28.82 6.72 7.96
CA VAL A 45 -28.35 5.97 6.79
C VAL A 45 -29.28 4.78 6.57
N ALA A 46 -30.04 4.81 5.48
CA ALA A 46 -30.93 3.72 5.10
C ALA A 46 -30.14 2.53 4.53
N GLN A 47 -30.83 1.41 4.31
CA GLN A 47 -30.27 0.24 3.64
C GLN A 47 -29.66 0.64 2.28
N GLY A 48 -28.42 0.20 2.03
CA GLY A 48 -27.66 0.52 0.82
C GLY A 48 -27.17 1.97 0.73
N GLY A 49 -27.39 2.80 1.76
CA GLY A 49 -26.77 4.11 1.89
C GLY A 49 -25.38 4.00 2.54
N VAL A 50 -24.53 4.99 2.27
CA VAL A 50 -23.16 5.05 2.77
C VAL A 50 -22.92 6.34 3.56
N VAL A 51 -22.27 6.24 4.71
CA VAL A 51 -21.63 7.39 5.36
C VAL A 51 -20.13 7.20 5.35
N ALA A 52 -19.40 8.19 4.84
CA ALA A 52 -17.95 8.21 4.65
C ALA A 52 -17.41 9.59 5.07
N PRO A 53 -17.18 9.80 6.39
CA PRO A 53 -16.68 11.05 6.93
C PRO A 53 -15.38 11.50 6.27
N GLY A 54 -15.13 12.80 6.31
CA GLY A 54 -13.93 13.39 5.75
C GLY A 54 -13.97 13.58 4.23
N ASN A 55 -12.87 14.16 3.76
CA ASN A 55 -12.43 14.13 2.36
C ASN A 55 -11.07 13.40 2.32
N SER A 56 -10.95 12.33 3.12
CA SER A 56 -9.77 11.45 3.24
C SER A 56 -8.51 12.14 3.81
N VAL A 57 -8.21 12.13 5.13
CA VAL A 57 -8.93 11.63 6.32
C VAL A 57 -9.57 12.79 7.07
N GLY A 58 -10.74 12.61 7.70
CA GLY A 58 -11.41 13.67 8.45
C GLY A 58 -12.49 13.25 9.44
N GLN A 59 -13.05 14.25 10.11
CA GLN A 59 -14.07 14.09 11.14
C GLN A 59 -15.38 14.74 10.68
N LEU A 60 -16.50 14.01 10.77
CA LEU A 60 -17.84 14.56 10.60
C LEU A 60 -18.50 14.75 11.98
N ASN A 61 -18.96 15.96 12.28
CA ASN A 61 -19.62 16.28 13.53
C ASN A 61 -21.13 16.17 13.40
N VAL A 62 -21.79 15.65 14.44
CA VAL A 62 -23.24 15.44 14.47
C VAL A 62 -23.84 16.07 15.72
N ASN A 63 -24.64 17.12 15.53
CA ASN A 63 -25.37 17.83 16.58
C ASN A 63 -26.67 17.11 16.98
N GLY A 64 -26.63 15.78 17.00
CA GLY A 64 -27.76 14.92 17.31
C GLY A 64 -27.39 13.46 17.15
N ASP A 65 -28.38 12.64 16.81
CA ASP A 65 -28.24 11.19 16.75
C ASP A 65 -27.67 10.70 15.42
N VAL A 66 -27.08 9.50 15.46
CA VAL A 66 -26.59 8.76 14.30
C VAL A 66 -27.31 7.42 14.26
N ASN A 67 -28.04 7.15 13.18
CA ASN A 67 -28.73 5.89 12.97
C ASN A 67 -28.20 5.22 11.71
N LEU A 68 -27.54 4.07 11.90
CA LEU A 68 -27.05 3.21 10.83
C LEU A 68 -28.00 2.01 10.73
N ALA A 69 -28.87 2.01 9.71
CA ALA A 69 -29.83 0.92 9.51
C ALA A 69 -29.13 -0.38 9.07
N GLN A 70 -29.82 -1.50 9.20
CA GLN A 70 -29.33 -2.77 8.66
C GLN A 70 -29.07 -2.65 7.16
N GLY A 71 -27.92 -3.17 6.71
CA GLY A 71 -27.49 -3.08 5.32
C GLY A 71 -27.03 -1.70 4.87
N SER A 72 -26.91 -0.71 5.77
CA SER A 72 -26.13 0.51 5.52
C SER A 72 -24.63 0.26 5.68
N VAL A 73 -23.80 1.16 5.13
CA VAL A 73 -22.35 1.09 5.22
C VAL A 73 -21.80 2.32 5.93
N TYR A 74 -20.97 2.10 6.95
CA TYR A 74 -20.05 3.11 7.46
C TYR A 74 -18.67 2.86 6.88
N GLN A 75 -18.16 3.77 6.06
CA GLN A 75 -16.86 3.67 5.41
C GLN A 75 -15.84 4.54 6.13
N VAL A 76 -14.64 3.99 6.36
CA VAL A 76 -13.54 4.64 7.07
C VAL A 76 -12.24 4.49 6.29
N GLU A 77 -11.51 5.59 6.14
CA GLU A 77 -10.13 5.65 5.67
C GLU A 77 -9.18 5.99 6.83
N SER A 78 -7.89 5.73 6.65
CA SER A 78 -6.85 6.22 7.56
C SER A 78 -5.72 6.95 6.83
N ASP A 79 -4.81 7.53 7.60
CA ASP A 79 -3.60 8.18 7.11
C ASP A 79 -2.35 7.53 7.70
N ALA A 80 -1.20 7.79 7.07
CA ALA A 80 0.09 7.25 7.50
C ALA A 80 0.54 7.76 8.88
N ARG A 81 -0.22 8.68 9.50
CA ARG A 81 0.04 9.24 10.84
C ARG A 81 -0.82 8.57 11.91
N GLY A 82 -1.59 7.54 11.56
CA GLY A 82 -2.43 6.79 12.49
C GLY A 82 -3.73 7.51 12.84
N LYS A 83 -4.19 8.44 11.99
CA LYS A 83 -5.55 9.01 12.11
C LYS A 83 -6.50 8.26 11.19
N ALA A 84 -7.74 8.09 11.61
CA ALA A 84 -8.80 7.54 10.78
C ALA A 84 -10.00 8.47 10.72
N ASP A 85 -10.84 8.25 9.71
CA ASP A 85 -12.11 8.93 9.62
C ASP A 85 -12.95 8.64 10.85
N ARG A 86 -13.66 9.65 11.32
CA ARG A 86 -14.51 9.50 12.51
C ARG A 86 -15.80 10.28 12.47
N ILE A 87 -16.83 9.71 13.07
CA ILE A 87 -18.07 10.41 13.42
C ILE A 87 -17.99 10.82 14.89
N VAL A 88 -18.34 12.07 15.17
CA VAL A 88 -18.47 12.59 16.54
C VAL A 88 -19.88 13.13 16.74
N ALA A 89 -20.69 12.39 17.49
CA ALA A 89 -22.07 12.70 17.76
C ALA A 89 -22.26 13.22 19.19
N SER A 90 -23.03 14.29 19.32
CA SER A 90 -23.51 14.79 20.62
C SER A 90 -24.70 13.98 21.15
N GLY A 91 -25.45 13.33 20.26
CA GLY A 91 -26.54 12.41 20.60
C GLY A 91 -26.09 10.96 20.72
N ARG A 92 -27.05 10.04 20.58
CA ARG A 92 -26.84 8.59 20.59
C ARG A 92 -26.46 8.08 19.20
N ALA A 93 -25.58 7.09 19.16
CA ALA A 93 -25.33 6.30 17.95
C ALA A 93 -26.03 4.93 18.05
N THR A 94 -26.92 4.65 17.11
CA THR A 94 -27.59 3.36 16.96
C THR A 94 -27.04 2.64 15.73
N ILE A 95 -26.40 1.49 15.95
CA ILE A 95 -25.78 0.66 14.92
C ILE A 95 -26.60 -0.62 14.81
N ASN A 96 -27.49 -0.69 13.81
CA ASN A 96 -28.42 -1.81 13.66
C ASN A 96 -27.89 -2.84 12.67
N ASN A 97 -26.84 -3.59 13.05
CA ASN A 97 -26.26 -4.64 12.21
C ASN A 97 -25.84 -4.12 10.82
N SER A 98 -25.33 -2.89 10.75
CA SER A 98 -24.75 -2.31 9.54
C SER A 98 -23.34 -2.88 9.28
N THR A 99 -22.77 -2.55 8.13
CA THR A 99 -21.41 -2.96 7.75
C THR A 99 -20.43 -1.82 7.99
N LEU A 100 -19.31 -2.11 8.65
CA LEU A 100 -18.13 -1.24 8.62
C LEU A 100 -17.28 -1.61 7.42
N SER A 101 -16.94 -0.67 6.55
CA SER A 101 -16.07 -0.87 5.39
C SER A 101 -14.76 -0.11 5.57
N LEU A 102 -13.64 -0.82 5.48
CA LEU A 102 -12.30 -0.23 5.53
C LEU A 102 -11.78 -0.07 4.11
N VAL A 103 -11.41 1.15 3.75
CA VAL A 103 -10.89 1.44 2.40
C VAL A 103 -9.44 0.98 2.29
N GLU A 104 -9.15 0.25 1.21
CA GLU A 104 -7.81 -0.19 0.83
C GLU A 104 -6.88 0.99 0.53
N GLY A 105 -5.58 0.85 0.81
CA GLY A 105 -4.61 1.92 0.57
C GLY A 105 -4.75 3.13 1.49
N GLY A 106 -5.65 3.05 2.48
CA GLY A 106 -5.83 4.05 3.53
C GLY A 106 -4.67 4.15 4.51
N ASN A 107 -3.44 3.79 4.14
CA ASN A 107 -2.24 3.92 4.99
C ASN A 107 -2.38 3.38 6.42
N TRP A 108 -3.07 2.25 6.56
CA TRP A 108 -3.36 1.63 7.84
C TRP A 108 -2.07 1.17 8.52
N LEU A 109 -1.87 1.64 9.75
CA LEU A 109 -0.78 1.18 10.59
C LEU A 109 -1.18 -0.13 11.30
N ALA A 110 -0.31 -1.14 11.22
CA ALA A 110 -0.43 -2.37 11.98
C ALA A 110 -0.28 -2.12 13.48
N ALA A 111 -0.88 -2.99 14.30
CA ALA A 111 -0.92 -2.91 15.77
C ALA A 111 -1.39 -1.54 16.30
N SER A 112 -2.29 -0.88 15.56
CA SER A 112 -2.78 0.46 15.88
C SER A 112 -4.26 0.45 16.23
N ARG A 113 -4.66 1.44 17.03
CA ARG A 113 -6.04 1.65 17.49
C ARG A 113 -6.58 2.96 16.94
N TYR A 114 -7.78 2.90 16.39
CA TYR A 114 -8.48 4.01 15.77
C TYR A 114 -9.83 4.21 16.45
N SER A 115 -10.13 5.43 16.90
CA SER A 115 -11.47 5.78 17.35
C SER A 115 -12.28 6.23 16.14
N ILE A 116 -13.22 5.40 15.69
CA ILE A 116 -13.99 5.65 14.46
C ILE A 116 -15.35 6.28 14.76
N LEU A 117 -15.95 6.01 15.92
CA LEU A 117 -17.21 6.63 16.30
C LEU A 117 -17.17 7.01 17.78
N SER A 118 -17.62 8.22 18.09
CA SER A 118 -17.86 8.68 19.45
C SER A 118 -19.26 9.30 19.52
N ALA A 119 -20.04 8.94 20.54
CA ALA A 119 -21.40 9.40 20.76
C ALA A 119 -21.63 9.72 22.24
N ALA A 120 -21.82 11.01 22.56
CA ALA A 120 -21.99 11.46 23.94
C ALA A 120 -23.31 10.95 24.58
N GLY A 121 -24.34 10.73 23.77
CA GLY A 121 -25.59 10.06 24.20
C GLY A 121 -25.49 8.54 24.28
N GLY A 122 -24.30 7.98 24.03
CA GLY A 122 -24.00 6.56 24.11
C GLY A 122 -24.07 5.82 22.76
N VAL A 123 -23.49 4.63 22.74
CA VAL A 123 -23.51 3.70 21.58
C VAL A 123 -24.43 2.52 21.88
N SER A 124 -25.24 2.14 20.91
CA SER A 124 -26.18 1.02 21.02
C SER A 124 -26.17 0.16 19.77
N GLY A 125 -26.15 -1.16 19.96
CA GLY A 125 -26.03 -2.12 18.88
C GLY A 125 -24.56 -2.29 18.43
N ALA A 126 -24.37 -2.94 17.30
CA ALA A 126 -23.04 -3.28 16.77
C ALA A 126 -23.08 -3.43 15.25
N PHE A 127 -21.90 -3.32 14.63
CA PHE A 127 -21.71 -3.72 13.23
C PHE A 127 -21.85 -5.23 13.11
N ALA A 128 -22.53 -5.68 12.06
CA ALA A 128 -22.68 -7.12 11.77
C ALA A 128 -21.39 -7.71 11.18
N ALA A 129 -20.66 -6.90 10.42
CA ALA A 129 -19.42 -7.30 9.76
C ALA A 129 -18.47 -6.13 9.58
N VAL A 130 -17.18 -6.45 9.49
CA VAL A 130 -16.14 -5.56 8.98
C VAL A 130 -15.74 -6.05 7.59
N GLN A 131 -16.02 -5.26 6.57
CA GLN A 131 -15.61 -5.51 5.20
C GLN A 131 -14.21 -4.94 4.98
N THR A 132 -13.29 -5.82 4.61
CA THR A 132 -11.91 -5.50 4.26
C THR A 132 -11.37 -6.59 3.33
N ASN A 133 -10.35 -6.26 2.54
CA ASN A 133 -9.58 -7.19 1.73
C ASN A 133 -8.18 -7.46 2.29
N PHE A 134 -7.84 -6.98 3.49
CA PHE A 134 -6.51 -7.16 4.06
C PHE A 134 -6.13 -8.63 4.16
N ALA A 135 -5.02 -8.99 3.53
CA ALA A 135 -4.48 -10.35 3.61
C ALA A 135 -3.77 -10.60 4.94
N PHE A 136 -3.19 -9.56 5.52
CA PHE A 136 -2.22 -9.65 6.60
C PHE A 136 -2.67 -8.99 7.90
N LEU A 137 -3.75 -8.22 7.88
CA LEU A 137 -4.31 -7.56 9.05
C LEU A 137 -5.67 -8.17 9.40
N THR A 138 -5.94 -8.25 10.70
CA THR A 138 -7.25 -8.64 11.23
C THR A 138 -7.86 -7.44 11.95
N PRO A 139 -8.98 -6.88 11.43
CA PRO A 139 -9.72 -5.85 12.13
C PRO A 139 -10.49 -6.45 13.32
N THR A 140 -10.39 -5.79 14.46
CA THR A 140 -11.17 -6.10 15.66
C THR A 140 -11.85 -4.85 16.17
N LEU A 141 -13.14 -4.95 16.46
CA LEU A 141 -13.92 -3.84 17.02
C LEU A 141 -13.98 -3.91 18.55
N ASN A 142 -13.83 -2.76 19.17
CA ASN A 142 -14.02 -2.57 20.60
C ASN A 142 -15.12 -1.55 20.84
N TYR A 143 -16.02 -1.85 21.75
CA TYR A 143 -17.14 -0.98 22.11
C TYR A 143 -17.02 -0.57 23.57
N THR A 144 -17.20 0.72 23.83
CA THR A 144 -17.43 1.28 25.16
C THR A 144 -18.86 1.81 25.25
N ALA A 145 -19.21 2.42 26.38
CA ALA A 145 -20.51 3.08 26.50
C ALA A 145 -20.70 4.21 25.47
N THR A 146 -19.62 4.85 25.02
CA THR A 146 -19.65 6.07 24.20
C THR A 146 -18.85 5.97 22.91
N ASP A 147 -18.03 4.94 22.72
CA ASP A 147 -17.08 4.90 21.61
C ASP A 147 -17.05 3.54 20.93
N VAL A 148 -16.76 3.59 19.63
CA VAL A 148 -16.39 2.43 18.81
C VAL A 148 -14.96 2.60 18.36
N GLY A 149 -14.10 1.70 18.82
CA GLY A 149 -12.71 1.57 18.41
C GLY A 149 -12.52 0.45 17.37
N LEU A 150 -11.56 0.65 16.48
CA LEU A 150 -11.05 -0.33 15.54
C LEU A 150 -9.58 -0.59 15.86
N THR A 151 -9.21 -1.85 16.05
CA THR A 151 -7.81 -2.29 16.13
C THR A 151 -7.47 -3.08 14.88
N LEU A 152 -6.30 -2.83 14.30
CA LEU A 152 -5.77 -3.62 13.18
C LEU A 152 -4.51 -4.32 13.63
N ASP A 153 -4.60 -5.63 13.87
CA ASP A 153 -3.47 -6.44 14.29
C ASP A 153 -2.93 -7.28 13.14
N ARG A 154 -1.63 -7.53 13.14
CA ARG A 154 -1.00 -8.46 12.19
C ARG A 154 -1.49 -9.87 12.48
N ASN A 155 -2.06 -10.53 11.48
CA ASN A 155 -2.47 -11.93 11.58
C ASN A 155 -1.28 -12.89 11.39
N ALA A 156 -1.52 -14.20 11.51
CA ALA A 156 -0.49 -15.22 11.38
C ALA A 156 -0.02 -15.50 9.93
N GLN A 157 -0.65 -14.89 8.92
CA GLN A 157 -0.32 -15.13 7.52
C GLN A 157 1.01 -14.45 7.17
N THR A 158 2.05 -15.20 6.85
CA THR A 158 3.36 -14.64 6.43
C THR A 158 3.30 -14.03 5.03
N PHE A 159 4.18 -13.08 4.68
CA PHE A 159 4.26 -12.59 3.30
C PHE A 159 4.61 -13.71 2.32
N ALA A 160 5.50 -14.61 2.75
CA ALA A 160 5.97 -15.73 1.94
C ALA A 160 4.88 -16.76 1.58
N SER A 161 3.79 -16.85 2.36
CA SER A 161 2.70 -17.79 2.06
C SER A 161 1.89 -17.38 0.84
N LEU A 162 1.91 -16.09 0.48
CA LEU A 162 1.23 -15.61 -0.72
C LEU A 162 2.12 -15.65 -1.97
N ALA A 163 3.45 -15.70 -1.82
CA ALA A 163 4.36 -15.77 -2.95
C ALA A 163 4.37 -17.16 -3.63
N THR A 164 4.35 -17.18 -4.96
CA THR A 164 4.23 -18.42 -5.75
C THR A 164 5.59 -19.01 -6.18
N THR A 165 6.56 -18.18 -6.57
CA THR A 165 7.89 -18.63 -7.03
C THR A 165 8.92 -18.68 -5.89
N ARG A 166 9.99 -19.47 -6.06
CA ARG A 166 11.08 -19.53 -5.06
C ARG A 166 11.71 -18.16 -4.80
N ASN A 167 11.93 -17.38 -5.86
CA ASN A 167 12.52 -16.04 -5.75
C ASN A 167 11.57 -15.06 -5.06
N ALA A 168 10.28 -15.06 -5.43
CA ALA A 168 9.27 -14.23 -4.76
C ALA A 168 9.13 -14.59 -3.27
N LYS A 169 9.21 -15.88 -2.90
CA LYS A 169 9.23 -16.31 -1.50
C LYS A 169 10.44 -15.77 -0.75
N ALA A 170 11.63 -15.82 -1.35
CA ALA A 170 12.85 -15.27 -0.73
C ALA A 170 12.74 -13.75 -0.51
N VAL A 171 12.19 -13.01 -1.49
CA VAL A 171 11.91 -11.58 -1.36
C VAL A 171 10.92 -11.31 -0.23
N ALA A 172 9.80 -12.05 -0.19
CA ALA A 172 8.77 -11.90 0.83
C ALA A 172 9.30 -12.18 2.25
N GLN A 173 10.13 -13.22 2.42
CA GLN A 173 10.81 -13.54 3.69
C GLN A 173 11.79 -12.45 4.11
N GLY A 174 12.56 -11.91 3.15
CA GLY A 174 13.46 -10.79 3.39
C GLY A 174 12.70 -9.54 3.84
N LEU A 175 11.54 -9.27 3.22
CA LEU A 175 10.68 -8.17 3.60
C LEU A 175 10.09 -8.36 5.01
N ASP A 176 9.54 -9.55 5.31
CA ASP A 176 9.05 -9.89 6.65
C ASP A 176 10.13 -9.67 7.72
N SER A 177 11.37 -10.07 7.42
CA SER A 177 12.52 -9.91 8.33
C SER A 177 12.93 -8.44 8.52
N ALA A 178 12.68 -7.56 7.55
CA ALA A 178 12.94 -6.12 7.66
C ALA A 178 11.98 -5.42 8.64
N GLY A 179 10.78 -6.00 8.84
CA GLY A 179 9.79 -5.56 9.83
C GLY A 179 9.20 -4.16 9.60
N ALA A 180 8.41 -3.70 10.57
CA ALA A 180 7.59 -2.48 10.46
C ALA A 180 8.37 -1.16 10.28
N GLY A 181 9.68 -1.16 10.54
CA GLY A 181 10.55 -0.01 10.24
C GLY A 181 10.72 0.25 8.74
N ASN A 182 10.53 -0.77 7.90
CA ASN A 182 10.69 -0.67 6.45
C ASN A 182 9.42 -0.08 5.78
N ALA A 183 9.60 0.88 4.87
CA ALA A 183 8.50 1.54 4.18
C ALA A 183 7.71 0.60 3.25
N LEU A 184 8.41 -0.29 2.54
CA LEU A 184 7.78 -1.30 1.69
C LEU A 184 7.03 -2.34 2.52
N TRP A 185 7.54 -2.69 3.71
CA TRP A 185 6.81 -3.57 4.63
C TRP A 185 5.48 -2.96 5.05
N ARG A 186 5.49 -1.66 5.41
CA ARG A 186 4.26 -0.93 5.80
C ARG A 186 3.26 -0.79 4.66
N GLN A 187 3.71 -0.83 3.42
CA GLN A 187 2.81 -0.88 2.27
C GLN A 187 2.21 -2.27 2.11
N VAL A 188 3.06 -3.31 2.03
CA VAL A 188 2.61 -4.68 1.76
C VAL A 188 1.73 -5.23 2.88
N VAL A 189 1.94 -4.81 4.13
CA VAL A 189 1.15 -5.32 5.26
C VAL A 189 -0.33 -4.96 5.19
N GLN A 190 -0.70 -3.90 4.48
CA GLN A 190 -2.10 -3.48 4.33
C GLN A 190 -2.72 -3.91 2.99
N ASP A 191 -1.97 -4.65 2.16
CA ASP A 191 -2.44 -5.06 0.85
C ASP A 191 -3.36 -6.28 0.93
N ASP A 192 -4.18 -6.45 -0.11
CA ASP A 192 -4.82 -7.72 -0.39
C ASP A 192 -3.85 -8.77 -0.93
N ALA A 193 -4.35 -10.00 -1.06
CA ALA A 193 -3.50 -11.12 -1.43
C ALA A 193 -2.95 -11.01 -2.87
N SER A 194 -3.74 -10.44 -3.78
CA SER A 194 -3.38 -10.31 -5.19
C SER A 194 -2.37 -9.20 -5.42
N THR A 195 -2.56 -8.05 -4.76
CA THR A 195 -1.64 -6.92 -4.77
C THR A 195 -0.30 -7.33 -4.18
N ALA A 196 -0.29 -7.97 -3.01
CA ALA A 196 0.93 -8.47 -2.39
C ALA A 196 1.68 -9.48 -3.28
N GLN A 197 0.96 -10.41 -3.92
CA GLN A 197 1.52 -11.36 -4.90
C GLN A 197 2.19 -10.67 -6.08
N ALA A 198 1.54 -9.66 -6.64
CA ALA A 198 2.09 -8.87 -7.73
C ALA A 198 3.37 -8.14 -7.30
N THR A 199 3.37 -7.54 -6.10
CA THR A 199 4.56 -6.87 -5.53
C THR A 199 5.74 -7.82 -5.38
N PHE A 200 5.56 -9.01 -4.80
CA PHE A 200 6.65 -9.97 -4.65
C PHE A 200 7.19 -10.46 -6.00
N SER A 201 6.30 -10.66 -6.98
CA SER A 201 6.67 -11.08 -8.33
C SER A 201 7.46 -9.99 -9.07
N ALA A 202 7.03 -8.74 -8.96
CA ALA A 202 7.72 -7.59 -9.56
C ALA A 202 9.14 -7.43 -9.00
N LEU A 203 9.29 -7.43 -7.67
CA LEU A 203 10.59 -7.30 -6.99
C LEU A 203 11.54 -8.46 -7.34
N SER A 204 11.00 -9.68 -7.41
CA SER A 204 11.76 -10.87 -7.85
C SER A 204 12.24 -10.74 -9.30
N ASN A 205 11.40 -10.22 -10.19
CA ASN A 205 11.72 -10.07 -11.61
C ASN A 205 12.75 -8.96 -11.84
N GLU A 206 12.66 -7.84 -11.12
CA GLU A 206 13.68 -6.78 -11.14
C GLU A 206 15.05 -7.31 -10.70
N LEU A 207 15.09 -8.12 -9.62
CA LEU A 207 16.33 -8.79 -9.19
C LEU A 207 16.87 -9.74 -10.27
N HIS A 208 16.00 -10.53 -10.90
CA HIS A 208 16.42 -11.45 -11.95
C HIS A 208 16.95 -10.72 -13.21
N ALA A 209 16.30 -9.64 -13.63
CA ALA A 209 16.76 -8.82 -14.73
C ALA A 209 18.12 -8.15 -14.40
N SER A 210 18.26 -7.57 -13.20
CA SER A 210 19.51 -6.91 -12.79
C SER A 210 20.70 -7.88 -12.75
N THR A 211 20.49 -9.11 -12.28
CA THR A 211 21.52 -10.15 -12.27
C THR A 211 21.89 -10.62 -13.67
N GLN A 212 20.92 -10.81 -14.59
CA GLN A 212 21.23 -11.11 -15.98
C GLN A 212 22.00 -9.97 -16.66
N SER A 213 21.60 -8.71 -16.45
CA SER A 213 22.34 -7.55 -16.97
C SER A 213 23.76 -7.47 -16.42
N ALA A 214 23.96 -7.71 -15.13
CA ALA A 214 25.29 -7.76 -14.51
C ALA A 214 26.16 -8.87 -15.09
N LEU A 215 25.59 -10.07 -15.31
CA LEU A 215 26.29 -11.18 -15.94
C LEU A 215 26.63 -10.90 -17.42
N ILE A 216 25.77 -10.19 -18.15
CA ILE A 216 26.03 -9.77 -19.54
C ILE A 216 27.16 -8.74 -19.57
N GLU A 217 27.18 -7.78 -18.64
CA GLU A 217 28.25 -6.78 -18.53
C GLU A 217 29.59 -7.44 -18.16
N ASP A 218 29.59 -8.36 -17.19
CA ASP A 218 30.78 -9.14 -16.84
C ASP A 218 31.29 -9.97 -18.04
N SER A 219 30.35 -10.53 -18.81
CA SER A 219 30.68 -11.22 -20.06
C SER A 219 31.26 -10.28 -21.13
N ARG A 220 30.95 -8.97 -21.12
CA ARG A 220 31.63 -7.99 -22.00
C ARG A 220 33.06 -7.74 -21.55
N LEU A 221 33.31 -7.63 -20.26
CA LEU A 221 34.67 -7.45 -19.72
C LEU A 221 35.58 -8.62 -20.10
N VAL A 222 35.11 -9.85 -19.92
CA VAL A 222 35.87 -11.06 -20.30
C VAL A 222 36.10 -11.12 -21.81
N ARG A 223 35.08 -10.84 -22.64
CA ARG A 223 35.23 -10.80 -24.10
C ARG A 223 36.18 -9.71 -24.58
N ASN A 224 36.13 -8.52 -23.98
CA ASN A 224 37.03 -7.42 -24.32
C ASN A 224 38.49 -7.77 -23.99
N ALA A 225 38.74 -8.40 -22.83
CA ALA A 225 40.07 -8.88 -22.47
C ALA A 225 40.58 -9.96 -23.46
N MET A 226 39.72 -10.90 -23.85
CA MET A 226 40.08 -11.92 -24.86
C MET A 226 40.35 -11.32 -26.24
N ASN A 227 39.53 -10.37 -26.71
CA ASN A 227 39.73 -9.71 -27.99
C ASN A 227 40.99 -8.83 -28.00
N ALA A 228 41.28 -8.12 -26.92
CA ALA A 228 42.53 -7.37 -26.77
C ALA A 228 43.74 -8.30 -26.89
N ARG A 229 43.70 -9.48 -26.25
CA ARG A 229 44.73 -10.50 -26.40
C ARG A 229 44.87 -11.00 -27.85
N MET A 230 43.76 -11.26 -28.53
CA MET A 230 43.79 -11.73 -29.92
C MET A 230 44.39 -10.67 -30.87
N GLN A 231 44.05 -9.39 -30.68
CA GLN A 231 44.64 -8.29 -31.43
C GLN A 231 46.13 -8.12 -31.12
N GLN A 232 46.55 -8.31 -29.86
CA GLN A 232 47.96 -8.25 -29.48
C GLN A 232 48.77 -9.43 -30.06
N ALA A 233 48.18 -10.62 -30.12
CA ALA A 233 48.80 -11.77 -30.79
C ALA A 233 48.88 -11.61 -32.32
N GLN A 234 47.84 -11.02 -32.95
CA GLN A 234 47.83 -10.75 -34.40
C GLN A 234 48.77 -9.61 -34.79
N SER A 235 48.89 -8.56 -33.98
CA SER A 235 49.87 -7.49 -34.21
C SER A 235 51.31 -7.94 -33.98
N ALA A 236 51.55 -8.86 -33.04
CA ALA A 236 52.84 -9.53 -32.87
C ALA A 236 53.20 -10.49 -34.03
N GLN A 237 52.22 -10.93 -34.83
CA GLN A 237 52.45 -11.68 -36.07
C GLN A 237 52.56 -10.78 -37.31
N ALA A 238 51.91 -9.61 -37.33
CA ALA A 238 51.90 -8.67 -38.46
C ALA A 238 53.14 -7.77 -38.52
N PHE A 239 53.75 -7.45 -37.37
CA PHE A 239 55.11 -6.94 -37.32
C PHE A 239 56.00 -8.12 -36.97
N GLY A 240 56.97 -8.47 -37.82
CA GLY A 240 58.05 -9.42 -37.49
C GLY A 240 58.94 -8.88 -36.36
N SER A 241 58.34 -8.64 -35.21
CA SER A 241 58.90 -7.94 -34.07
C SER A 241 59.34 -8.99 -33.06
N THR A 242 60.61 -8.92 -32.71
CA THR A 242 61.26 -9.76 -31.72
C THR A 242 60.56 -9.61 -30.38
N THR A 243 59.68 -10.56 -30.05
CA THR A 243 59.10 -10.70 -28.71
C THR A 243 60.26 -10.93 -27.75
N GLN A 244 60.60 -9.92 -26.94
CA GLN A 244 61.58 -10.07 -25.87
C GLN A 244 61.01 -11.08 -24.86
N THR A 245 61.44 -12.32 -25.01
CA THR A 245 61.09 -13.43 -24.13
C THR A 245 61.72 -13.12 -22.77
N LEU A 246 60.91 -12.86 -21.73
CA LEU A 246 61.40 -13.10 -20.38
C LEU A 246 61.73 -14.60 -20.32
N ALA A 247 63.01 -14.89 -20.10
CA ALA A 247 63.64 -16.21 -20.16
C ALA A 247 62.68 -17.38 -19.84
N GLY A 248 62.29 -18.11 -20.88
CA GLY A 248 61.44 -19.30 -20.80
C GLY A 248 61.27 -19.94 -22.17
N ASP A 249 61.76 -21.17 -22.30
CA ASP A 249 61.71 -22.02 -23.49
C ASP A 249 60.31 -22.05 -24.15
N ALA A 250 60.26 -21.92 -25.49
CA ALA A 250 59.05 -21.91 -26.31
C ALA A 250 58.24 -23.22 -26.25
N SER A 251 58.79 -24.27 -25.62
CA SER A 251 58.11 -25.54 -25.32
C SER A 251 57.20 -25.50 -24.09
N ARG A 252 57.23 -24.42 -23.28
CA ARG A 252 56.44 -24.30 -22.04
C ARG A 252 55.56 -23.05 -22.13
N GLY A 253 54.25 -23.25 -22.00
CA GLY A 253 53.21 -22.25 -22.31
C GLY A 253 53.46 -20.85 -21.75
N VAL A 254 53.02 -19.85 -22.52
CA VAL A 254 53.10 -18.43 -22.15
C VAL A 254 52.11 -18.12 -21.02
N VAL A 255 52.62 -17.71 -19.86
CA VAL A 255 51.82 -17.18 -18.75
C VAL A 255 51.81 -15.65 -18.84
N TRP A 256 50.62 -15.07 -18.87
CA TRP A 256 50.42 -13.62 -18.79
C TRP A 256 49.45 -13.36 -17.64
N THR A 257 49.61 -12.19 -17.03
CA THR A 257 48.76 -11.71 -15.94
C THR A 257 48.15 -10.38 -16.36
N GLN A 258 46.84 -10.25 -16.22
CA GLN A 258 46.14 -9.00 -16.47
C GLN A 258 45.26 -8.70 -15.26
N ALA A 259 45.50 -7.54 -14.64
CA ALA A 259 44.64 -7.03 -13.58
C ALA A 259 43.47 -6.29 -14.23
N ILE A 260 42.25 -6.77 -14.00
CA ILE A 260 41.03 -6.10 -14.44
C ILE A 260 40.44 -5.42 -13.21
N GLY A 261 40.36 -4.08 -13.25
CA GLY A 261 39.66 -3.28 -12.25
C GLY A 261 38.48 -2.59 -12.90
N ALA A 262 37.26 -2.87 -12.44
CA ALA A 262 36.05 -2.20 -12.90
C ALA A 262 35.32 -1.60 -11.68
N THR A 263 35.06 -0.30 -11.74
CA THR A 263 34.15 0.39 -10.82
C THR A 263 33.07 1.05 -11.65
N GLY A 264 31.81 0.65 -11.47
CA GLY A 264 30.67 1.21 -12.19
C GLY A 264 29.46 1.35 -11.28
N LYS A 265 28.64 2.37 -11.52
CA LYS A 265 27.31 2.55 -10.93
C LYS A 265 26.29 2.44 -12.04
N THR A 266 25.24 1.66 -11.83
CA THR A 266 24.11 1.52 -12.74
C THR A 266 22.89 2.14 -12.06
N ASP A 267 22.43 3.28 -12.58
CA ASP A 267 21.20 3.91 -12.13
C ASP A 267 20.04 3.45 -13.04
N SER A 268 18.97 2.93 -12.46
CA SER A 268 17.74 2.60 -13.18
C SER A 268 16.76 3.76 -13.10
N SER A 269 16.62 4.53 -14.19
CA SER A 269 15.54 5.53 -14.32
C SER A 269 14.31 4.87 -14.94
N ARG A 270 13.19 4.87 -14.22
CA ARG A 270 11.87 4.51 -14.72
C ARG A 270 11.31 5.68 -15.53
N ASP A 271 11.25 5.53 -16.86
CA ASP A 271 10.35 6.32 -17.71
C ASP A 271 9.51 5.35 -18.54
N ALA A 272 8.34 5.02 -18.01
CA ALA A 272 7.26 4.41 -18.79
C ALA A 272 6.18 5.49 -19.01
N SER A 273 6.39 6.31 -20.02
CA SER A 273 5.34 7.05 -20.74
C SER A 273 5.20 6.30 -22.07
N GLY A 274 4.14 5.51 -22.27
CA GLY A 274 2.85 5.99 -22.71
C GLY A 274 2.74 5.75 -24.23
N LEU A 275 2.11 4.65 -24.63
CA LEU A 275 1.67 4.44 -26.01
C LEU A 275 0.15 4.28 -25.97
N GLU A 276 -0.52 5.35 -26.39
CA GLU A 276 -1.91 5.32 -26.79
C GLU A 276 -2.06 4.44 -28.03
N THR A 277 -3.12 3.63 -28.05
CA THR A 277 -3.81 3.17 -29.26
C THR A 277 -5.29 3.27 -29.02
#